data_AF-A0A964L280-F1
#
_entry.id   AF-A0A964L280-F1
#
_cell.length_a   1.000
_cell.length_b   1.000
_cell.length_c   1.000
_cell.angle_alpha   90.00
_cell.angle_beta   90.00
_cell.angle_gamma   90.00
#
_symmetry.space_group_name_H-M   'P 1'
#
loop_
_entity.id
_entity.type
_entity.pdbx_description
1 polymer ?
#
loop_
_entity_poly.entity_id
_entity_poly.type
_entity_poly.pdbx_seq_one_letter_code
_entity_poly.pdbx_strand_id
1 'polypeptide(L)'
;IQSLDLLGRKILGNNGATLKKFGKLVAQLVEEEGVNEKMSEFITPIAVLGEQMTKFTTEIGFKGFQNPDEVGAAAVDYLRVAGHLVFGYFWARMAQVALREIAAGNPDPFYLAKVQTARFYFAKLFPETATLMRTARSGAAALMDTDAVFA
;
A
#
# COMPACT_ATOMS: atom_id res chain seq x y z
N ILE A 1 12.03 -6.54 13.07
CA ILE A 1 11.68 -7.99 13.10
C ILE A 1 10.46 -8.28 12.23
N GLN A 2 9.26 -7.75 12.52
CA GLN A 2 8.04 -8.07 11.75
C GLN A 2 8.12 -7.66 10.27
N SER A 3 8.75 -6.51 9.98
CA SER A 3 9.01 -6.04 8.62
C SER A 3 9.89 -7.00 7.81
N LEU A 4 10.97 -7.51 8.43
CA LEU A 4 11.87 -8.49 7.83
C LEU A 4 11.17 -9.82 7.56
N ASP A 5 10.35 -10.29 8.50
CA ASP A 5 9.55 -11.51 8.31
C ASP A 5 8.59 -11.36 7.15
N LEU A 6 7.85 -10.25 7.10
CA LEU A 6 6.92 -9.95 6.03
C LEU A 6 7.63 -9.95 4.67
N LEU A 7 8.58 -9.05 4.48
CA LEU A 7 9.21 -8.87 3.17
C LEU A 7 10.03 -10.11 2.77
N GLY A 8 10.91 -10.58 3.64
CA GLY A 8 11.79 -11.71 3.34
C GLY A 8 11.04 -13.03 3.21
N ARG A 9 10.32 -13.46 4.26
CA ARG A 9 9.73 -14.80 4.32
C ARG A 9 8.33 -14.88 3.71
N LYS A 10 7.46 -13.90 3.97
CA LYS A 10 6.04 -13.97 3.58
C LYS A 10 5.75 -13.46 2.17
N ILE A 11 6.67 -12.66 1.61
CA ILE A 11 6.54 -12.09 0.27
C ILE A 11 7.59 -12.66 -0.67
N LEU A 12 8.89 -12.41 -0.44
CA LEU A 12 9.93 -12.90 -1.34
C LEU A 12 10.05 -14.43 -1.29
N GLY A 13 10.03 -15.00 -0.09
CA GLY A 13 10.13 -16.46 0.13
C GLY A 13 9.02 -17.30 -0.51
N ASN A 14 7.89 -16.71 -0.91
CA ASN A 14 6.82 -17.40 -1.66
C ASN A 14 6.57 -16.80 -3.05
N ASN A 15 7.55 -16.06 -3.60
CA ASN A 15 7.46 -15.42 -4.91
C ASN A 15 6.20 -14.53 -5.07
N GLY A 16 5.82 -13.84 -4.00
CA GLY A 16 4.71 -12.90 -3.94
C GLY A 16 3.33 -13.54 -4.00
N ALA A 17 3.20 -14.86 -3.79
CA ALA A 17 1.91 -15.56 -3.89
C ALA A 17 0.84 -14.95 -2.98
N THR A 18 1.18 -14.60 -1.74
CA THR A 18 0.25 -13.95 -0.80
C THR A 18 -0.13 -12.54 -1.26
N LEU A 19 0.83 -11.76 -1.76
CA LEU A 19 0.57 -10.42 -2.30
C LEU A 19 -0.38 -10.48 -3.49
N LYS A 20 -0.16 -11.42 -4.41
CA LYS A 20 -1.03 -11.65 -5.57
C LYS A 20 -2.45 -12.01 -5.16
N LYS A 21 -2.62 -12.85 -4.13
CA LYS A 21 -3.95 -13.20 -3.60
C LYS A 21 -4.70 -11.97 -3.09
N PHE A 22 -4.02 -11.09 -2.36
CA PHE A 22 -4.64 -9.84 -1.89
C PHE A 22 -4.88 -8.85 -3.06
N GLY A 23 -3.92 -8.74 -3.98
CA GLY A 23 -4.04 -7.89 -5.18
C GLY A 23 -5.25 -8.22 -6.03
N LYS A 24 -5.68 -9.49 -6.09
CA LYS A 24 -6.95 -9.88 -6.75
C LYS A 24 -8.18 -9.25 -6.10
N LEU A 25 -8.22 -9.12 -4.77
CA LEU A 25 -9.32 -8.46 -4.07
C LEU A 25 -9.36 -6.96 -4.41
N VAL A 26 -8.19 -6.33 -4.48
CA VAL A 26 -8.07 -4.92 -4.88
C VAL A 26 -8.51 -4.73 -6.33
N ALA A 27 -8.01 -5.57 -7.24
CA ALA A 27 -8.37 -5.53 -8.66
C ALA A 27 -9.87 -5.71 -8.87
N GLN A 28 -10.50 -6.65 -8.15
CA GLN A 28 -11.95 -6.84 -8.21
C GLN A 28 -12.71 -5.58 -7.78
N LEU A 29 -12.31 -4.93 -6.69
CA LEU A 29 -12.95 -3.68 -6.25
C LEU A 29 -12.75 -2.54 -7.27
N VAL A 30 -11.57 -2.47 -7.87
CA VAL A 30 -11.28 -1.49 -8.94
C VAL A 30 -12.13 -1.76 -10.17
N GLU A 31 -12.36 -3.01 -10.54
CA GLU A 31 -13.25 -3.38 -11.64
C GLU A 31 -14.71 -3.04 -11.33
N GLU A 32 -15.18 -3.32 -10.12
CA GLU A 32 -16.55 -3.04 -9.67
C GLU A 32 -16.88 -1.54 -9.64
N GLU A 33 -15.93 -0.70 -9.22
CA GLU A 33 -16.18 0.73 -8.94
C GLU A 33 -15.38 1.70 -9.83
N GLY A 34 -14.59 1.20 -10.78
CA GLY A 34 -13.64 1.99 -11.57
C GLY A 34 -14.26 3.05 -12.47
N VAL A 35 -15.55 2.90 -12.81
CA VAL A 35 -16.33 3.88 -13.59
C VAL A 35 -17.31 4.67 -12.72
N ASN A 36 -17.36 4.43 -11.40
CA ASN A 36 -18.22 5.18 -10.50
C ASN A 36 -17.52 6.46 -10.04
N GLU A 37 -17.97 7.60 -10.57
CA GLU A 37 -17.40 8.92 -10.26
C GLU A 37 -17.38 9.23 -8.76
N LYS A 38 -18.38 8.76 -8.00
CA LYS A 38 -18.44 8.98 -6.53
C LYS A 38 -17.39 8.17 -5.77
N MET A 39 -16.83 7.14 -6.39
CA MET A 39 -15.79 6.28 -5.81
C MET A 39 -14.39 6.61 -6.32
N SER A 40 -14.26 7.42 -7.38
CA SER A 40 -12.99 7.70 -8.06
C SER A 40 -11.90 8.18 -7.08
N GLU A 41 -12.24 9.04 -6.12
CA GLU A 41 -11.29 9.55 -5.12
C GLU A 41 -10.67 8.46 -4.22
N PHE A 42 -11.29 7.28 -4.12
CA PHE A 42 -10.79 6.14 -3.35
C PHE A 42 -10.21 5.04 -4.24
N ILE A 43 -10.83 4.81 -5.41
CA ILE A 43 -10.47 3.71 -6.31
C ILE A 43 -9.22 4.02 -7.12
N THR A 44 -9.09 5.24 -7.64
CA THR A 44 -7.91 5.62 -8.44
C THR A 44 -6.60 5.45 -7.66
N PRO A 45 -6.47 5.92 -6.40
CA PRO A 45 -5.22 5.75 -5.65
C PRO A 45 -4.89 4.28 -5.33
N ILE A 46 -5.87 3.43 -4.99
CA ILE A 46 -5.60 2.01 -4.70
C ILE A 46 -5.28 1.22 -5.97
N ALA A 47 -5.85 1.57 -7.12
CA ALA A 47 -5.53 0.95 -8.40
C ALA A 47 -4.06 1.22 -8.75
N VAL A 48 -3.65 2.50 -8.69
CA VAL A 48 -2.28 2.92 -8.93
C VAL A 48 -1.30 2.23 -7.97
N LEU A 49 -1.59 2.22 -6.67
CA LEU A 49 -0.72 1.55 -5.70
C LEU A 49 -0.67 0.03 -5.94
N GLY A 50 -1.80 -0.61 -6.26
CA GLY A 50 -1.87 -2.04 -6.55
C GLY A 50 -0.96 -2.45 -7.71
N GLU A 51 -0.97 -1.69 -8.81
CA GLU A 51 -0.07 -1.89 -9.94
C GLU A 51 1.40 -1.67 -9.53
N GLN A 52 1.66 -0.57 -8.81
CA GLN A 52 3.00 -0.22 -8.36
C GLN A 52 3.61 -1.27 -7.42
N MET A 53 2.80 -1.92 -6.56
CA MET A 53 3.31 -2.91 -5.61
C MET A 53 3.96 -4.11 -6.27
N THR A 54 3.46 -4.57 -7.41
CA THR A 54 4.09 -5.68 -8.13
C THR A 54 5.50 -5.31 -8.59
N LYS A 55 5.63 -4.13 -9.21
CA LYS A 55 6.90 -3.63 -9.71
C LYS A 55 7.88 -3.35 -8.55
N PHE A 56 7.41 -2.69 -7.50
CA PHE A 56 8.18 -2.36 -6.32
C PHE A 56 8.73 -3.59 -5.59
N THR A 57 7.89 -4.62 -5.41
CA THR A 57 8.32 -5.89 -4.81
C THR A 57 9.39 -6.58 -5.65
N THR A 58 9.23 -6.54 -6.98
CA THR A 58 10.18 -7.14 -7.93
C THR A 58 11.52 -6.42 -7.89
N GLU A 59 11.52 -5.09 -7.88
CA GLU A 59 12.73 -4.25 -7.77
C GLU A 59 13.53 -4.58 -6.49
N ILE A 60 12.85 -4.64 -5.33
CA ILE A 60 13.49 -5.00 -4.06
C ILE A 60 14.00 -6.46 -4.09
N GLY A 61 13.23 -7.38 -4.65
CA GLY A 61 13.64 -8.79 -4.77
C GLY A 61 14.92 -8.96 -5.58
N PHE A 62 15.04 -8.24 -6.71
CA PHE A 62 16.26 -8.24 -7.53
C PHE A 62 17.48 -7.69 -6.77
N LYS A 63 17.31 -6.56 -6.08
CA LYS A 63 18.37 -5.99 -5.23
C LYS A 63 18.78 -6.95 -4.11
N GLY A 64 17.80 -7.57 -3.44
CA GLY A 64 17.99 -8.53 -2.37
C GLY A 64 18.73 -9.80 -2.79
N PHE A 65 18.56 -10.23 -4.04
CA PHE A 65 19.31 -11.35 -4.61
C PHE A 65 20.81 -11.03 -4.77
N GLN A 66 21.14 -9.77 -5.08
CA GLN A 66 22.52 -9.30 -5.21
C GLN A 66 23.16 -9.00 -3.85
N ASN A 67 22.39 -8.36 -2.96
CA ASN A 67 22.83 -7.99 -1.62
C ASN A 67 21.68 -8.18 -0.61
N PRO A 68 21.76 -9.14 0.33
CA PRO A 68 20.75 -9.35 1.35
C PRO A 68 20.42 -8.12 2.21
N ASP A 69 21.38 -7.20 2.40
CA ASP A 69 21.17 -5.98 3.20
C ASP A 69 20.15 -5.03 2.56
N GLU A 70 19.94 -5.11 1.24
CA GLU A 70 18.92 -4.32 0.53
C GLU A 70 17.51 -4.70 0.99
N VAL A 71 17.27 -5.98 1.30
CA VAL A 71 15.98 -6.42 1.88
C VAL A 71 15.82 -5.82 3.27
N GLY A 72 16.90 -5.79 4.05
CA GLY A 72 16.91 -5.20 5.39
C GLY A 72 16.59 -3.72 5.38
N ALA A 73 17.26 -2.97 4.51
CA ALA A 73 17.09 -1.52 4.34
C ALA A 73 15.66 -1.16 3.90
N ALA A 74 15.05 -1.95 3.01
CA ALA A 74 13.71 -1.68 2.50
C ALA A 74 12.56 -2.20 3.39
N ALA A 75 12.84 -3.07 4.37
CA ALA A 75 11.80 -3.86 5.04
C ALA A 75 10.72 -3.04 5.74
N VAL A 76 11.12 -2.00 6.50
CA VAL A 76 10.17 -1.19 7.28
C VAL A 76 9.27 -0.36 6.37
N ASP A 77 9.86 0.28 5.37
CA ASP A 77 9.12 1.06 4.39
C ASP A 77 8.17 0.17 3.58
N TYR A 78 8.64 -0.99 3.13
CA TYR A 78 7.81 -1.96 2.43
C TYR A 78 6.61 -2.41 3.29
N LEU A 79 6.82 -2.70 4.58
CA LEU A 79 5.74 -3.04 5.50
C LEU A 79 4.70 -1.92 5.59
N ARG A 80 5.13 -0.65 5.67
CA ARG A 80 4.21 0.49 5.72
C ARG A 80 3.43 0.65 4.42
N VAL A 81 4.10 0.54 3.26
CA VAL A 81 3.42 0.64 1.95
C VAL A 81 2.40 -0.50 1.78
N ALA A 82 2.77 -1.74 2.13
CA ALA A 82 1.85 -2.87 2.11
C ALA A 82 0.67 -2.66 3.08
N GLY A 83 0.93 -2.08 4.26
CA GLY A 83 -0.11 -1.67 5.20
C GLY A 83 -1.07 -0.65 4.59
N HIS A 84 -0.57 0.39 3.93
CA HIS A 84 -1.41 1.35 3.23
C HIS A 84 -2.24 0.74 2.11
N LEU A 85 -1.72 -0.23 1.37
CA LEU A 85 -2.52 -0.97 0.38
C LEU A 85 -3.70 -1.70 1.04
N VAL A 86 -3.45 -2.38 2.18
CA VAL A 86 -4.50 -3.09 2.93
C VAL A 86 -5.55 -2.13 3.50
N PHE A 87 -5.10 -1.06 4.15
CA PHE A 87 -6.00 -0.08 4.74
C PHE A 87 -6.78 0.71 3.68
N GLY A 88 -6.13 1.10 2.58
CA GLY A 88 -6.76 1.75 1.44
C GLY A 88 -7.89 0.90 0.86
N TYR A 89 -7.66 -0.41 0.68
CA TYR A 89 -8.70 -1.34 0.25
C TYR A 89 -9.91 -1.32 1.19
N PHE A 90 -9.72 -1.46 2.50
CA PHE A 90 -10.83 -1.49 3.45
C PHE A 90 -11.53 -0.13 3.60
N TRP A 91 -10.81 0.99 3.50
CA TRP A 91 -11.41 2.32 3.46
C TRP A 91 -12.28 2.51 2.21
N ALA A 92 -11.81 2.06 1.04
CA ALA A 92 -12.60 2.09 -0.18
C ALA A 92 -13.85 1.20 -0.07
N ARG A 93 -13.74 -0.01 0.49
CA ARG A 93 -14.91 -0.88 0.75
C ARG A 93 -15.93 -0.23 1.70
N MET A 94 -15.47 0.41 2.77
CA MET A 94 -16.37 1.12 3.70
C MET A 94 -17.03 2.32 3.02
N ALA A 95 -16.29 3.09 2.21
CA ALA A 95 -16.84 4.21 1.46
C ALA A 95 -17.88 3.76 0.42
N GLN A 96 -17.63 2.65 -0.28
CA GLN A 96 -18.57 2.02 -1.21
C GLN A 96 -19.91 1.72 -0.53
N VAL A 97 -19.88 1.02 0.61
CA VAL A 97 -21.10 0.70 1.38
C VAL A 97 -21.79 1.98 1.86
N ALA A 98 -21.04 2.91 2.45
CA ALA A 98 -21.61 4.15 2.98
C ALA A 98 -22.27 5.00 1.88
N LEU A 99 -21.67 5.11 0.71
CA LEU A 99 -22.24 5.84 -0.42
C LEU A 99 -23.50 5.16 -0.98
N ARG A 100 -23.56 3.83 -0.98
CA ARG A 100 -24.77 3.08 -1.37
C ARG A 100 -25.91 3.32 -0.39
N GLU A 101 -25.65 3.29 0.91
CA GLU A 101 -26.65 3.56 1.96
C GLU A 101 -27.18 5.00 1.87
N ILE A 102 -26.29 5.98 1.68
CA ILE A 102 -26.68 7.38 1.46
C ILE A 102 -27.55 7.50 0.19
N ALA A 103 -27.17 6.84 -0.90
CA ALA A 103 -27.93 6.87 -2.15
C ALA A 103 -29.30 6.18 -2.02
N ALA A 104 -29.43 5.18 -1.15
CA ALA A 104 -30.69 4.52 -0.81
C ALA A 104 -31.58 5.35 0.13
N GLY A 105 -31.14 6.55 0.55
CA GLY A 105 -31.90 7.45 1.41
C GLY A 105 -31.80 7.13 2.91
N ASN A 106 -30.80 6.35 3.34
CA ASN A 106 -30.57 6.09 4.75
C ASN A 106 -30.14 7.38 5.48
N PRO A 107 -30.90 7.86 6.49
CA PRO A 107 -30.62 9.13 7.15
C PRO A 107 -29.55 9.05 8.24
N ASP A 108 -28.98 7.86 8.51
CA ASP A 108 -27.98 7.70 9.57
C ASP A 108 -26.69 8.50 9.26
N PRO A 109 -26.32 9.50 10.10
CA PRO A 109 -25.13 10.32 9.89
C PRO A 109 -23.82 9.53 9.92
N PHE A 110 -23.83 8.31 10.46
CA PHE A 110 -22.68 7.41 10.46
C PHE A 110 -22.06 7.20 9.07
N TYR A 111 -22.89 7.07 8.03
CA TYR A 111 -22.39 6.84 6.67
C TYR A 111 -21.65 8.05 6.12
N LEU A 112 -22.17 9.25 6.35
CA LEU A 112 -21.48 10.48 5.96
C LEU A 112 -20.14 10.60 6.69
N ALA A 113 -20.12 10.32 8.00
CA ALA A 113 -18.88 10.32 8.79
C ALA A 113 -17.85 9.29 8.27
N LYS A 114 -18.30 8.11 7.83
CA LYS A 114 -17.42 7.10 7.21
C LYS A 114 -16.79 7.58 5.92
N VAL A 115 -17.56 8.20 5.03
CA VAL A 115 -17.04 8.78 3.79
C VAL A 115 -16.04 9.89 4.10
N GLN A 116 -16.35 10.80 5.03
CA GLN A 116 -15.45 11.87 5.44
C GLN A 116 -14.13 11.35 6.03
N THR A 117 -14.18 10.29 6.83
CA THR A 117 -12.98 9.68 7.40
C THR A 117 -12.14 8.99 6.33
N ALA A 118 -12.78 8.31 5.37
CA ALA A 118 -12.08 7.74 4.22
C ALA A 118 -11.36 8.82 3.42
N ARG A 119 -12.03 9.96 3.15
CA ARG A 119 -11.41 11.11 2.46
C ARG A 119 -10.19 11.64 3.20
N PHE A 120 -10.28 11.79 4.53
CA PHE A 120 -9.12 12.17 5.33
C PHE A 120 -7.96 11.19 5.17
N TYR A 121 -8.24 9.88 5.26
CA TYR A 121 -7.20 8.86 5.11
C TYR A 121 -6.50 8.95 3.74
N PHE A 122 -7.27 9.02 2.65
CA PHE A 122 -6.73 9.10 1.29
C PHE A 122 -6.02 10.42 1.00
N ALA A 123 -6.46 11.54 1.59
CA ALA A 123 -5.84 12.84 1.38
C ALA A 123 -4.61 13.10 2.26
N LYS A 124 -4.57 12.55 3.47
CA LYS A 124 -3.56 12.92 4.49
C LYS A 124 -2.60 11.80 4.86
N LEU A 125 -2.99 10.54 4.74
CA LEU A 125 -2.16 9.41 5.18
C LEU A 125 -1.69 8.56 4.01
N PHE A 126 -2.57 8.24 3.06
CA PHE A 126 -2.23 7.41 1.91
C PHE A 126 -1.06 7.94 1.04
N PRO A 127 -0.86 9.26 0.87
CA PRO A 127 0.29 9.77 0.10
C PRO A 127 1.67 9.41 0.68
N GLU A 128 1.75 9.01 1.95
CA GLU A 128 3.00 8.54 2.58
C GLU A 128 3.65 7.40 1.76
N THR A 129 2.83 6.57 1.10
CA THR A 129 3.26 5.48 0.21
C THR A 129 4.29 5.93 -0.83
N ALA A 130 4.12 7.10 -1.45
CA ALA A 130 5.02 7.61 -2.46
C ALA A 130 6.42 7.91 -1.89
N THR A 131 6.47 8.49 -0.69
CA THR A 131 7.72 8.78 0.00
C THR A 131 8.42 7.50 0.46
N LEU A 132 7.67 6.57 1.06
CA LEU A 132 8.19 5.29 1.55
C LEU A 132 8.73 4.41 0.41
N MET A 133 8.04 4.38 -0.74
CA MET A 133 8.54 3.67 -1.91
C MET A 133 9.81 4.29 -2.48
N ARG A 134 10.03 5.59 -2.28
CA ARG A 134 11.26 6.27 -2.69
C ARG A 134 12.41 5.96 -1.73
N THR A 135 12.17 6.03 -0.42
CA THR A 135 13.18 5.71 0.60
C THR A 135 13.58 4.23 0.54
N ALA A 136 12.62 3.31 0.42
CA ALA A 136 12.94 1.89 0.21
C ALA A 136 13.83 1.63 -1.01
N ARG A 137 13.68 2.43 -2.07
CA ARG A 137 14.49 2.31 -3.30
C ARG A 137 15.90 2.88 -3.16
N SER A 138 16.19 3.74 -2.18
CA SER A 138 17.55 4.26 -1.99
C SER A 138 18.54 3.18 -1.57
N GLY A 139 18.04 2.04 -1.06
CA GLY A 139 18.86 0.87 -0.74
C GLY A 139 19.70 1.05 0.51
N ALA A 140 20.63 0.12 0.73
CA ALA A 140 21.41 0.04 1.96
C ALA A 140 22.61 1.01 1.99
N ALA A 141 23.10 1.47 0.83
CA ALA A 141 24.33 2.26 0.75
C ALA A 141 24.35 3.46 1.70
N ALA A 142 23.30 4.28 1.71
CA ALA A 142 23.20 5.47 2.56
C ALA A 142 23.10 5.13 4.07
N LEU A 143 22.78 3.89 4.43
CA LEU A 143 22.76 3.42 5.83
C LEU A 143 24.11 2.86 6.27
N MET A 144 24.87 2.29 5.33
CA MET A 144 26.10 1.55 5.61
C MET A 144 27.36 2.42 5.41
N ASP A 145 27.33 3.39 4.50
CA ASP A 145 28.45 4.30 4.21
C ASP A 145 28.57 5.39 5.31
N THR A 146 29.18 5.01 6.43
CA THR A 146 29.26 5.84 7.65
C THR A 146 30.67 6.08 8.16
N ASP A 147 31.69 5.44 7.56
CA ASP A 147 33.07 5.48 8.05
C ASP A 147 33.62 6.92 8.18
N ALA A 148 33.26 7.81 7.24
CA ALA A 148 33.68 9.21 7.25
C ALA A 148 33.12 10.04 8.42
N VAL A 149 32.04 9.59 9.08
CA VAL A 149 31.47 10.28 10.25
C VAL A 149 32.33 10.08 11.50
N PHE A 150 33.14 9.02 11.53
CA PHE A 150 33.94 8.62 12.69
C PHE A 150 35.46 8.81 12.49
N ALA A 151 35.87 9.41 11.36
CA ALA A 151 37.26 9.75 11.03
C ALA A 151 37.67 11.13 11.57
#